data_AF-A0A7J0F052-F1
#
_entry.id   AF-A0A7J0F052-F1
#
_cell.length_a   1.000
_cell.length_b   1.000
_cell.length_c   1.000
_cell.angle_alpha   90.00
_cell.angle_beta   90.00
_cell.angle_gamma   90.00
#
_symmetry.space_group_name_H-M   'P 1'
#
loop_
_entity.id
_entity.type
_entity.pdbx_description
1 polymer ?
#
loop_
_entity_poly.entity_id
_entity_poly.type
_entity_poly.pdbx_seq_one_letter_code
_entity_poly.pdbx_strand_id
1 'polypeptide(L)'
;MSEKNIEKWLFSYKKTTCPTTMQSIDNYTITPNHTVKRLILSWQARFQEEWRVEMVLKIVVQILDENPDFITFRACEEALGVLHRLSLSEEDEKTMKLFSNPNLMKAMAVMLQRGSAEARFYTISIFQKMVMAEFDWSFVIQDQGMDFFKSILELVSDEICTKASSCALQILLEILSSSKKNRLKAIEAGAICILIELLPDSNISKCEKIMELIKLLCECAEGRLGFVEHGLGIAAISKKMLNVSDCATKIGVKILWLICNFHPPERVLEEILVFGGVKKMVALLHIDGRSSTKDKVVKILKLHGSSWRRYTCFPNELKDYLGLGSDSS
;
A
#
# COMPACT_ATOMS: atom_id res chain seq x y z
N MET A 1 -17.17 -6.11 -20.88
CA MET A 1 -18.18 -5.18 -20.31
C MET A 1 -18.98 -5.95 -19.28
N SER A 2 -19.06 -5.49 -18.03
CA SER A 2 -19.80 -6.21 -16.98
C SER A 2 -21.31 -6.19 -17.24
N GLU A 3 -22.04 -7.17 -16.70
CA GLU A 3 -23.51 -7.26 -16.78
C GLU A 3 -24.17 -5.94 -16.36
N LYS A 4 -23.72 -5.35 -15.23
CA LYS A 4 -24.17 -4.03 -14.75
C LYS A 4 -23.91 -2.90 -15.75
N ASN A 5 -22.81 -2.94 -16.49
CA ASN A 5 -22.51 -1.92 -17.51
C ASN A 5 -23.39 -2.09 -18.75
N ILE A 6 -23.72 -3.34 -19.12
CA ILE A 6 -24.67 -3.65 -20.20
C ILE A 6 -26.09 -3.23 -19.79
N GLU A 7 -26.51 -3.52 -18.56
CA GLU A 7 -27.78 -3.07 -17.98
C GLU A 7 -27.90 -1.55 -18.01
N LYS A 8 -26.87 -0.85 -17.53
CA LYS A 8 -26.85 0.61 -17.52
C LYS A 8 -26.89 1.17 -18.95
N TRP A 9 -26.20 0.55 -19.90
CA TRP A 9 -26.20 0.94 -21.31
C TRP A 9 -27.58 0.78 -21.98
N LEU A 10 -28.22 -0.38 -21.80
CA LEU A 10 -29.50 -0.70 -22.44
C LEU A 10 -30.68 -0.01 -21.73
N PHE A 11 -30.73 -0.04 -20.40
CA PHE A 11 -31.91 0.37 -19.64
C PHE A 11 -31.80 1.78 -19.06
N SER A 12 -30.61 2.23 -18.63
CA SER A 12 -30.44 3.59 -18.10
C SER A 12 -30.13 4.62 -19.19
N TYR A 13 -29.21 4.29 -20.11
CA TYR A 13 -28.82 5.17 -21.21
C TYR A 13 -29.66 4.99 -22.49
N LYS A 14 -30.56 4.00 -22.51
CA LYS A 14 -31.50 3.72 -23.61
C LYS A 14 -30.81 3.60 -24.97
N LYS A 15 -29.59 3.05 -24.99
CA LYS A 15 -28.83 2.84 -26.22
C LYS A 15 -29.28 1.53 -26.86
N THR A 16 -29.60 1.60 -28.15
CA THR A 16 -30.09 0.47 -28.95
C THR A 16 -29.02 -0.14 -29.84
N THR A 17 -27.76 0.24 -29.64
CA THR A 17 -26.61 -0.23 -30.41
C THR A 17 -25.56 -0.85 -29.51
N CYS A 18 -24.88 -1.87 -30.04
CA CYS A 18 -23.77 -2.52 -29.36
C CYS A 18 -22.56 -1.56 -29.34
N PRO A 19 -21.99 -1.23 -28.17
CA PRO A 19 -20.88 -0.26 -28.09
C PRO A 19 -19.57 -0.79 -28.68
N THR A 20 -19.44 -2.10 -28.89
CA THR A 20 -18.25 -2.72 -29.47
C THR A 20 -18.36 -2.89 -30.99
N THR A 21 -19.53 -3.34 -31.48
CA THR A 21 -19.72 -3.67 -32.91
C THR A 21 -20.48 -2.59 -33.68
N MET A 22 -21.06 -1.60 -33.00
CA MET A 22 -21.91 -0.55 -33.56
C MET A 22 -23.16 -1.05 -34.29
N GLN A 23 -23.51 -2.33 -34.12
CA GLN A 23 -24.70 -2.92 -34.73
C GLN A 23 -25.95 -2.64 -33.89
N SER A 24 -27.11 -2.56 -34.55
CA SER A 24 -28.42 -2.49 -33.90
C SER A 24 -28.65 -3.74 -33.06
N ILE A 25 -29.17 -3.57 -31.84
CA ILE A 25 -29.54 -4.65 -30.94
C ILE A 25 -31.05 -4.84 -31.01
N ASP A 26 -31.47 -5.96 -31.57
CA ASP A 26 -32.90 -6.25 -31.74
C ASP A 26 -33.49 -7.00 -30.53
N ASN A 27 -32.64 -7.49 -29.62
CA ASN A 27 -33.04 -8.19 -28.40
C ASN A 27 -32.35 -7.61 -27.14
N TYR A 28 -33.16 -7.02 -26.25
CA TYR A 28 -32.73 -6.37 -25.01
C TYR A 28 -32.77 -7.31 -23.79
N THR A 29 -33.19 -8.56 -23.98
CA THR A 29 -33.18 -9.54 -22.89
C THR A 29 -31.75 -9.94 -22.58
N ILE A 30 -31.30 -9.57 -21.38
CA ILE A 30 -30.02 -10.06 -20.85
C ILE A 30 -30.20 -11.54 -20.62
N THR A 31 -29.61 -12.35 -21.49
CA THR A 31 -29.59 -13.79 -21.31
C THR A 31 -28.50 -14.09 -20.29
N PRO A 32 -28.82 -14.61 -19.09
CA PRO A 32 -27.79 -15.17 -18.24
C PRO A 32 -27.09 -16.23 -19.09
N ASN A 33 -25.76 -16.23 -19.13
CA ASN A 33 -25.05 -17.24 -19.89
C ASN A 33 -25.17 -18.57 -19.14
N HIS A 34 -26.35 -19.20 -19.23
CA HIS A 34 -26.72 -20.45 -18.58
C HIS A 34 -25.78 -21.57 -19.02
N THR A 35 -25.24 -21.49 -20.24
CA THR A 35 -24.20 -22.38 -20.74
C THR A 35 -22.92 -22.24 -19.93
N VAL A 36 -22.38 -21.02 -19.77
CA VAL A 36 -21.20 -20.77 -18.93
C VAL A 36 -21.46 -21.15 -17.47
N LYS A 37 -22.63 -20.78 -16.91
CA LYS A 37 -23.00 -21.16 -15.54
C LYS A 37 -23.05 -22.69 -15.37
N ARG A 38 -23.65 -23.41 -16.34
CA ARG A 38 -23.72 -24.88 -16.32
C ARG A 38 -22.35 -25.52 -16.51
N LEU A 39 -21.47 -24.94 -17.33
CA LEU A 39 -20.09 -25.40 -17.49
C LEU A 39 -19.29 -25.22 -16.20
N ILE A 40 -19.41 -24.06 -15.53
CA ILE A 40 -18.78 -23.82 -14.23
C ILE A 40 -19.30 -24.80 -13.19
N LEU A 41 -20.62 -24.96 -13.06
CA LEU A 41 -21.23 -25.89 -12.09
C LEU A 41 -20.85 -27.34 -12.40
N SER A 42 -20.81 -27.72 -13.67
CA SER A 42 -20.38 -29.06 -14.09
C SER A 42 -18.90 -29.30 -13.79
N TRP A 43 -18.04 -28.32 -14.03
CA TRP A 43 -16.62 -28.40 -13.66
C TRP A 43 -16.43 -28.50 -12.14
N GLN A 44 -17.18 -27.72 -11.36
CA GLN A 44 -17.18 -27.78 -9.90
C GLN A 44 -17.66 -29.13 -9.35
N ALA A 45 -18.69 -29.73 -9.97
CA ALA A 45 -19.22 -31.03 -9.55
C ALA A 45 -18.34 -32.21 -9.98
N ARG A 46 -17.57 -32.08 -11.07
CA ARG A 46 -16.78 -33.17 -11.65
C ARG A 46 -15.43 -33.37 -10.97
N PHE A 47 -14.85 -32.33 -10.39
CA PHE A 47 -13.50 -32.39 -9.84
C PHE A 47 -13.49 -31.98 -8.37
N GLN A 48 -12.74 -32.73 -7.55
CA GLN A 48 -12.47 -32.33 -6.18
C GLN A 48 -11.80 -30.95 -6.15
N GLU A 49 -12.04 -30.18 -5.08
CA GLU A 49 -11.55 -28.81 -4.95
C GLU A 49 -10.02 -28.70 -5.10
N GLU A 50 -9.29 -29.63 -4.49
CA GLU A 50 -7.83 -29.72 -4.61
C GLU A 50 -7.37 -29.79 -6.07
N TRP A 51 -7.95 -30.68 -6.87
CA TRP A 51 -7.59 -30.86 -8.28
C TRP A 51 -7.95 -29.66 -9.14
N ARG A 52 -9.05 -28.98 -8.80
CA ARG A 52 -9.48 -27.75 -9.47
C ARG A 52 -8.46 -26.64 -9.26
N VAL A 53 -8.01 -26.44 -8.02
CA VAL A 53 -6.97 -25.45 -7.70
C VAL A 53 -5.67 -25.82 -8.42
N GLU A 54 -5.21 -27.07 -8.31
CA GLU A 54 -3.95 -27.50 -8.93
C GLU A 54 -3.92 -27.27 -10.45
N MET A 55 -5.02 -27.58 -11.16
CA MET A 55 -5.10 -27.32 -12.61
C MET A 55 -5.02 -25.83 -12.94
N VAL A 56 -5.72 -24.98 -12.19
CA VAL A 56 -5.69 -23.53 -12.39
C VAL A 56 -4.28 -22.99 -12.13
N LEU A 57 -3.60 -23.46 -11.08
CA LEU A 57 -2.22 -23.09 -10.79
C LEU A 57 -1.24 -23.49 -11.89
N LYS A 58 -1.43 -24.67 -12.50
CA LYS A 58 -0.62 -25.10 -13.65
C LYS A 58 -0.77 -24.17 -14.85
N ILE A 59 -1.97 -23.64 -15.10
CA ILE A 59 -2.19 -22.65 -16.16
C ILE A 59 -1.45 -21.35 -15.82
N VAL A 60 -1.59 -20.85 -14.59
CA VAL A 60 -0.92 -19.60 -14.17
C VAL A 60 0.60 -19.66 -14.37
N VAL A 61 1.22 -20.81 -14.11
CA VAL A 61 2.68 -20.98 -14.23
C VAL A 61 3.18 -21.02 -15.68
N GLN A 62 2.32 -21.26 -16.67
CA GLN A 62 2.70 -21.25 -18.11
C GLN A 62 3.26 -19.90 -18.57
N ILE A 63 2.98 -18.81 -17.85
CA ILE A 63 3.59 -17.51 -18.13
C ILE A 63 5.12 -17.51 -18.01
N LEU A 64 5.69 -18.49 -17.30
CA LEU A 64 7.14 -18.59 -17.10
C LEU A 64 7.86 -19.31 -18.24
N ASP A 65 7.14 -19.80 -19.25
CA ASP A 65 7.74 -20.39 -20.45
C ASP A 65 8.58 -19.33 -21.20
N GLU A 66 9.58 -19.74 -21.97
CA GLU A 66 10.58 -18.82 -22.54
C GLU A 66 10.00 -17.72 -23.45
N ASN A 67 8.80 -17.92 -24.01
CA ASN A 67 8.03 -16.91 -24.75
C ASN A 67 6.52 -17.25 -24.71
N PRO A 68 5.78 -16.84 -23.67
CA PRO A 68 4.34 -17.08 -23.64
C PRO A 68 3.68 -16.26 -24.75
N ASP A 69 2.90 -16.91 -25.60
CA ASP A 69 2.10 -16.20 -26.59
C ASP A 69 0.97 -15.39 -25.91
N PHE A 70 0.32 -14.53 -26.69
CA PHE A 70 -0.78 -13.70 -26.19
C PHE A 70 -1.94 -14.54 -25.61
N ILE A 71 -2.20 -15.73 -26.16
CA ILE A 71 -3.29 -16.60 -25.73
C ILE A 71 -2.97 -17.19 -24.35
N THR A 72 -1.74 -17.68 -24.14
CA THR A 72 -1.24 -18.16 -22.86
C THR A 72 -1.26 -17.04 -21.82
N PHE A 73 -0.83 -15.83 -22.19
CA PHE A 73 -0.91 -14.68 -21.29
C PHE A 73 -2.35 -14.42 -20.83
N ARG A 74 -3.29 -14.32 -21.76
CA ARG A 74 -4.73 -14.12 -21.45
C ARG A 74 -5.30 -15.28 -20.63
N ALA A 75 -4.91 -16.51 -20.93
CA ALA A 75 -5.34 -17.69 -20.16
C ALA A 75 -4.85 -17.61 -18.71
N CYS A 76 -3.62 -17.13 -18.47
CA CYS A 76 -3.10 -16.89 -17.12
C CYS A 76 -3.91 -15.82 -16.36
N GLU A 77 -4.29 -14.72 -17.03
CA GLU A 77 -5.14 -13.69 -16.42
C GLU A 77 -6.50 -14.23 -16.00
N GLU A 78 -7.17 -14.96 -16.89
CA GLU A 78 -8.47 -15.57 -16.62
C GLU A 78 -8.35 -16.64 -15.52
N ALA A 79 -7.26 -17.42 -15.53
CA ALA A 79 -6.97 -18.41 -14.49
C ALA A 79 -6.84 -17.75 -13.10
N LEU A 80 -6.17 -16.59 -13.00
CA LEU A 80 -6.14 -15.82 -11.75
C LEU A 80 -7.53 -15.34 -11.33
N GLY A 81 -8.36 -14.94 -12.29
CA GLY A 81 -9.76 -14.56 -12.04
C GLY A 81 -10.61 -15.71 -11.52
N VAL A 82 -10.37 -16.93 -11.99
CA VAL A 82 -10.98 -18.16 -11.43
C VAL A 82 -10.43 -18.42 -10.03
N LEU A 83 -9.11 -18.39 -9.86
CA LEU A 83 -8.44 -18.65 -8.58
C LEU A 83 -8.88 -17.70 -7.47
N HIS A 84 -9.08 -16.42 -7.80
CA HIS A 84 -9.59 -15.43 -6.86
C HIS A 84 -11.00 -15.75 -6.36
N ARG A 85 -11.85 -16.33 -7.22
CA ARG A 85 -13.25 -16.69 -6.92
C ARG A 85 -13.38 -18.05 -6.25
N LEU A 86 -12.43 -18.94 -6.46
CA LEU A 86 -12.31 -20.14 -5.65
C LEU A 86 -12.02 -19.64 -4.23
N SER A 87 -13.01 -19.79 -3.35
CA SER A 87 -12.87 -19.44 -1.95
C SER A 87 -11.87 -20.39 -1.31
N LEU A 88 -10.58 -20.07 -1.43
CA LEU A 88 -9.52 -20.77 -0.73
C LEU A 88 -9.85 -20.69 0.76
N SER A 89 -10.21 -21.82 1.36
CA SER A 89 -10.34 -21.92 2.80
C SER A 89 -8.95 -21.68 3.40
N GLU A 90 -8.83 -20.73 4.32
CA GLU A 90 -7.57 -20.43 5.02
C GLU A 90 -7.06 -21.65 5.82
N GLU A 91 -7.95 -22.62 6.09
CA GLU A 91 -7.67 -23.82 6.87
C GLU A 91 -7.14 -25.01 6.03
N ASP A 92 -7.15 -24.92 4.69
CA ASP A 92 -6.66 -26.00 3.83
C ASP A 92 -5.13 -25.95 3.70
N GLU A 93 -4.43 -26.61 4.62
CA GLU A 93 -2.96 -26.72 4.68
C GLU A 93 -2.34 -27.16 3.34
N LYS A 94 -3.00 -28.07 2.61
CA LYS A 94 -2.54 -28.53 1.29
C LYS A 94 -2.61 -27.44 0.22
N THR A 95 -3.69 -26.66 0.22
CA THR A 95 -3.87 -25.53 -0.70
C THR A 95 -2.80 -24.48 -0.43
N MET A 96 -2.52 -24.18 0.84
CA MET A 96 -1.44 -23.27 1.22
C MET A 96 -0.06 -23.78 0.80
N LYS A 97 0.19 -25.09 0.89
CA LYS A 97 1.42 -25.70 0.38
C LYS A 97 1.59 -25.53 -1.15
N LEU A 98 0.50 -25.57 -1.91
CA LEU A 98 0.54 -25.29 -3.35
C LEU A 98 0.89 -23.82 -3.63
N PHE A 99 0.36 -22.91 -2.81
CA PHE A 99 0.68 -21.49 -2.90
C PHE A 99 2.12 -21.16 -2.52
N SER A 100 2.74 -22.01 -1.70
CA SER A 100 4.16 -21.93 -1.40
C SER A 100 5.10 -22.34 -2.54
N ASN A 101 4.56 -22.72 -3.71
CA ASN A 101 5.36 -23.03 -4.87
C ASN A 101 6.10 -21.76 -5.38
N PRO A 102 7.44 -21.77 -5.43
CA PRO A 102 8.21 -20.61 -5.87
C PRO A 102 7.87 -20.16 -7.31
N ASN A 103 7.58 -21.10 -8.22
CA ASN A 103 7.20 -20.78 -9.60
C ASN A 103 5.85 -20.07 -9.66
N LEU A 104 4.89 -20.45 -8.82
CA LEU A 104 3.62 -19.75 -8.77
C LEU A 104 3.81 -18.30 -8.30
N MET A 105 4.65 -18.08 -7.29
CA MET A 105 4.95 -16.73 -6.82
C MET A 105 5.60 -15.86 -7.89
N LYS A 106 6.52 -16.43 -8.69
CA LYS A 106 7.10 -15.73 -9.84
C LYS A 106 6.04 -15.39 -10.89
N ALA A 107 5.23 -16.38 -11.26
CA ALA A 107 4.16 -16.19 -12.25
C ALA A 107 3.19 -15.09 -11.83
N MET A 108 2.78 -15.10 -10.55
CA MET A 108 1.95 -14.06 -9.97
C MET A 108 2.65 -12.70 -9.92
N ALA A 109 3.94 -12.64 -9.61
CA ALA A 109 4.69 -11.38 -9.68
C ALA A 109 4.75 -10.81 -11.10
N VAL A 110 4.94 -11.65 -12.12
CA VAL A 110 4.87 -11.24 -13.54
C VAL A 110 3.48 -10.72 -13.89
N MET A 111 2.42 -11.38 -13.42
CA MET A 111 1.03 -10.92 -13.60
C MET A 111 0.77 -9.58 -12.90
N LEU A 112 1.38 -9.35 -11.73
CA LEU A 112 1.30 -8.07 -11.04
C LEU A 112 1.99 -6.93 -11.81
N GLN A 113 3.09 -7.25 -12.51
CA GLN A 113 3.88 -6.31 -13.30
C GLN A 113 3.24 -5.97 -14.65
N ARG A 114 2.68 -6.96 -15.34
CA ARG A 114 2.33 -6.86 -16.77
C ARG A 114 0.87 -7.14 -17.09
N GLY A 115 0.11 -7.67 -16.13
CA GLY A 115 -1.29 -8.01 -16.34
C GLY A 115 -2.20 -6.78 -16.48
N SER A 116 -3.40 -7.03 -16.97
CA SER A 116 -4.54 -6.12 -16.94
C SER A 116 -4.88 -5.68 -15.51
N ALA A 117 -5.65 -4.60 -15.37
CA ALA A 117 -6.09 -4.10 -14.08
C ALA A 117 -6.82 -5.18 -13.26
N GLU A 118 -7.65 -5.99 -13.91
CA GLU A 118 -8.35 -7.12 -13.29
C GLU A 118 -7.37 -8.20 -12.82
N ALA A 119 -6.42 -8.63 -13.66
CA ALA A 119 -5.43 -9.63 -13.30
C ALA A 119 -4.56 -9.17 -12.12
N ARG A 120 -4.09 -7.92 -12.15
CA ARG A 120 -3.33 -7.31 -11.05
C ARG A 120 -4.15 -7.26 -9.76
N PHE A 121 -5.44 -6.92 -9.84
CA PHE A 121 -6.36 -6.93 -8.69
C PHE A 121 -6.56 -8.34 -8.12
N TYR A 122 -6.73 -9.35 -8.98
CA TYR A 122 -6.84 -10.74 -8.54
C TYR A 122 -5.57 -11.21 -7.85
N THR A 123 -4.41 -10.94 -8.45
CA THR A 123 -3.10 -11.27 -7.89
C THR A 123 -2.89 -10.63 -6.52
N ILE A 124 -3.11 -9.31 -6.38
CA ILE A 124 -2.88 -8.63 -5.10
C ILE A 124 -3.86 -9.11 -4.01
N SER A 125 -5.08 -9.50 -4.40
CA SER A 125 -6.05 -10.09 -3.47
C SER A 125 -5.67 -11.50 -3.03
N ILE A 126 -5.07 -12.30 -3.91
CA ILE A 126 -4.55 -13.64 -3.56
C ILE A 126 -3.33 -13.48 -2.64
N PHE A 127 -2.42 -12.56 -2.95
CA PHE A 127 -1.30 -12.21 -2.05
C PHE A 127 -1.78 -11.76 -0.67
N GLN A 128 -2.88 -11.02 -0.58
CA GLN A 128 -3.45 -10.65 0.72
C GLN A 128 -3.87 -11.89 1.53
N LYS A 129 -4.47 -12.90 0.91
CA LYS A 129 -4.81 -14.16 1.58
C LYS A 129 -3.56 -14.90 2.06
N MET A 130 -2.48 -14.86 1.28
CA MET A 130 -1.20 -15.48 1.67
C MET A 130 -0.53 -14.80 2.86
N VAL A 131 -0.70 -13.47 3.02
CA VAL A 131 -0.20 -12.75 4.20
C VAL A 131 -0.80 -13.33 5.49
N MET A 132 -2.06 -13.74 5.47
CA MET A 132 -2.75 -14.31 6.64
C MET A 132 -2.20 -15.69 7.04
N ALA A 133 -1.43 -16.35 6.16
CA ALA A 133 -0.81 -17.65 6.40
C ALA A 133 0.73 -17.56 6.57
N GLU A 134 1.25 -16.37 6.93
CA GLU A 134 2.67 -16.15 7.26
C GLU A 134 3.65 -16.58 6.16
N PHE A 135 3.32 -16.27 4.90
CA PHE A 135 4.13 -16.67 3.75
C PHE A 135 5.53 -16.01 3.69
N ASP A 136 6.55 -16.76 3.26
CA ASP A 136 7.91 -16.22 3.06
C ASP A 136 8.07 -15.51 1.70
N TRP A 137 8.11 -14.19 1.75
CA TRP A 137 8.31 -13.32 0.58
C TRP A 137 9.76 -13.24 0.10
N SER A 138 10.72 -13.84 0.82
CA SER A 138 12.15 -13.69 0.54
C SER A 138 12.50 -14.12 -0.89
N PHE A 139 11.92 -15.22 -1.36
CA PHE A 139 12.18 -15.78 -2.67
C PHE A 139 11.76 -14.84 -3.81
N VAL A 140 10.49 -14.39 -3.80
CA VAL A 140 9.98 -13.51 -4.88
C VAL A 140 10.70 -12.17 -4.89
N ILE A 141 11.08 -11.64 -3.73
CA ILE A 141 11.84 -10.39 -3.61
C ILE A 141 13.29 -10.56 -4.07
N GLN A 142 13.90 -11.73 -3.87
CA GLN A 142 15.23 -12.02 -4.38
C GLN A 142 15.25 -12.14 -5.90
N ASP A 143 14.24 -12.81 -6.46
CA ASP A 143 14.11 -13.08 -7.89
C ASP A 143 13.72 -11.83 -8.69
N GLN A 144 12.69 -11.10 -8.23
CA GLN A 144 12.09 -9.97 -8.95
C GLN A 144 12.64 -8.60 -8.51
N GLY A 145 13.35 -8.53 -7.39
CA GLY A 145 14.03 -7.32 -6.94
C GLY A 145 13.11 -6.11 -6.75
N MET A 146 13.50 -4.99 -7.34
CA MET A 146 12.78 -3.71 -7.23
C MET A 146 11.48 -3.68 -8.03
N ASP A 147 11.38 -4.42 -9.13
CA ASP A 147 10.22 -4.36 -10.03
C ASP A 147 8.96 -4.93 -9.38
N PHE A 148 9.14 -5.86 -8.44
CA PHE A 148 8.05 -6.30 -7.56
C PHE A 148 7.49 -5.16 -6.71
N PHE A 149 8.35 -4.36 -6.08
CA PHE A 149 7.90 -3.21 -5.27
C PHE A 149 7.28 -2.12 -6.13
N LYS A 150 7.84 -1.80 -7.30
CA LYS A 150 7.25 -0.82 -8.24
C LYS A 150 5.82 -1.21 -8.60
N SER A 151 5.60 -2.48 -8.93
CA SER A 151 4.28 -2.99 -9.32
C SER A 151 3.23 -2.88 -8.20
N ILE A 152 3.66 -3.07 -6.94
CA ILE A 152 2.78 -2.87 -5.78
C ILE A 152 2.53 -1.37 -5.55
N LEU A 153 3.55 -0.52 -5.65
CA LEU A 153 3.44 0.93 -5.46
C LEU A 153 2.55 1.61 -6.52
N GLU A 154 2.58 1.12 -7.75
CA GLU A 154 1.63 1.53 -8.80
C GLU A 154 0.18 1.23 -8.39
N LEU A 155 -0.09 0.05 -7.82
CA LEU A 155 -1.43 -0.28 -7.30
C LEU A 155 -1.82 0.56 -6.08
N VAL A 156 -0.85 0.95 -5.26
CA VAL A 156 -1.11 1.88 -4.14
C VAL A 156 -1.57 3.24 -4.68
N SER A 157 -0.95 3.69 -5.77
CA SER A 157 -1.20 4.97 -6.44
C SER A 157 -2.46 4.97 -7.32
N ASP A 158 -3.04 3.80 -7.60
CA ASP A 158 -4.26 3.68 -8.38
C ASP A 158 -5.48 4.22 -7.60
N GLU A 159 -6.02 5.34 -8.08
CA GLU A 159 -7.21 5.99 -7.53
C GLU A 159 -8.52 5.28 -7.89
N ILE A 160 -8.52 4.43 -8.92
CA ILE A 160 -9.73 3.77 -9.44
C ILE A 160 -10.12 2.60 -8.54
N CYS A 161 -9.15 1.75 -8.16
CA CYS A 161 -9.41 0.57 -7.36
C CYS A 161 -8.94 0.73 -5.90
N THR A 162 -9.78 1.35 -5.07
CA THR A 162 -9.48 1.56 -3.63
C THR A 162 -9.22 0.26 -2.87
N LYS A 163 -9.85 -0.84 -3.27
CA LYS A 163 -9.62 -2.17 -2.69
C LYS A 163 -8.23 -2.69 -3.04
N ALA A 164 -7.78 -2.60 -4.30
CA ALA A 164 -6.43 -2.98 -4.70
C ALA A 164 -5.38 -2.20 -3.90
N SER A 165 -5.54 -0.88 -3.85
CA SER A 165 -4.66 0.03 -3.10
C SER A 165 -4.58 -0.35 -1.61
N SER A 166 -5.70 -0.70 -0.97
CA SER A 166 -5.69 -1.16 0.43
C SER A 166 -4.99 -2.51 0.62
N CYS A 167 -5.14 -3.46 -0.31
CA CYS A 167 -4.45 -4.75 -0.27
C CYS A 167 -2.94 -4.56 -0.44
N ALA A 168 -2.55 -3.73 -1.41
CA ALA A 168 -1.16 -3.38 -1.70
C ALA A 168 -0.47 -2.74 -0.48
N LEU A 169 -1.12 -1.78 0.19
CA LEU A 169 -0.59 -1.18 1.43
C LEU A 169 -0.40 -2.23 2.54
N GLN A 170 -1.33 -3.18 2.69
CA GLN A 170 -1.23 -4.23 3.70
C GLN A 170 -0.05 -5.18 3.42
N ILE A 171 0.12 -5.59 2.16
CA ILE A 171 1.23 -6.45 1.75
C ILE A 171 2.57 -5.74 1.94
N LEU A 172 2.67 -4.45 1.59
CA LEU A 172 3.87 -3.67 1.87
C LEU A 172 4.18 -3.63 3.37
N LEU A 173 3.17 -3.41 4.23
CA LEU A 173 3.38 -3.37 5.68
C LEU A 173 3.96 -4.69 6.20
N GLU A 174 3.43 -5.82 5.73
CA GLU A 174 3.92 -7.14 6.10
C GLU A 174 5.38 -7.32 5.66
N ILE A 175 5.65 -7.16 4.36
CA ILE A 175 6.96 -7.39 3.76
C ILE A 175 8.05 -6.51 4.37
N LEU A 176 7.72 -5.24 4.66
CA LEU A 176 8.67 -4.26 5.18
C LEU A 176 8.87 -4.38 6.69
N SER A 177 7.87 -4.85 7.43
CA SER A 177 8.01 -5.09 8.87
C SER A 177 9.03 -6.20 9.12
N SER A 178 9.02 -7.24 8.29
CA SER A 178 9.80 -8.47 8.48
C SER A 178 11.29 -8.36 8.14
N SER A 179 11.72 -7.39 7.31
CA SER A 179 13.14 -7.30 6.93
C SER A 179 13.62 -5.90 6.54
N LYS A 180 14.76 -5.48 7.12
CA LYS A 180 15.46 -4.24 6.71
C LYS A 180 15.95 -4.27 5.27
N LYS A 181 16.32 -5.44 4.74
CA LYS A 181 16.75 -5.59 3.34
C LYS A 181 15.60 -5.29 2.37
N ASN A 182 14.38 -5.65 2.74
CA ASN A 182 13.20 -5.35 1.93
C ASN A 182 12.90 -3.85 1.92
N ARG A 183 13.15 -3.15 3.04
CA ARG A 183 12.99 -1.68 3.13
C ARG A 183 13.93 -0.96 2.17
N LEU A 184 15.20 -1.38 2.09
CA LEU A 184 16.16 -0.81 1.15
C LEU A 184 15.70 -0.97 -0.31
N LYS A 185 15.29 -2.17 -0.70
CA LYS A 185 14.75 -2.43 -2.06
C LYS A 185 13.51 -1.60 -2.37
N ALA A 186 12.63 -1.40 -1.40
CA ALA A 186 11.45 -0.54 -1.58
C ALA A 186 11.84 0.95 -1.70
N ILE A 187 12.85 1.41 -0.96
CA ILE A 187 13.39 2.78 -1.09
C ILE A 187 13.98 2.98 -2.48
N GLU A 188 14.79 2.04 -2.97
CA GLU A 188 15.36 2.07 -4.33
C GLU A 188 14.27 2.06 -5.41
N ALA A 189 13.14 1.39 -5.15
CA ALA A 189 11.95 1.41 -6.01
C ALA A 189 11.13 2.72 -5.94
N GLY A 190 11.54 3.72 -5.16
CA GLY A 190 10.88 5.02 -5.07
C GLY A 190 9.75 5.10 -4.03
N ALA A 191 9.65 4.14 -3.11
CA ALA A 191 8.53 4.06 -2.15
C ALA A 191 8.34 5.34 -1.32
N ILE A 192 9.43 5.98 -0.87
CA ILE A 192 9.34 7.21 -0.05
C ILE A 192 8.61 8.31 -0.82
N CYS A 193 8.99 8.54 -2.07
CA CYS A 193 8.42 9.59 -2.92
C CYS A 193 6.91 9.38 -3.10
N ILE A 194 6.54 8.18 -3.58
CA ILE A 194 5.15 7.80 -3.85
C ILE A 194 4.30 7.90 -2.58
N LEU A 195 4.79 7.38 -1.45
CA LEU A 195 4.03 7.40 -0.19
C LEU A 195 3.80 8.82 0.34
N ILE A 196 4.77 9.73 0.19
CA ILE A 196 4.60 11.13 0.60
C ILE A 196 3.55 11.81 -0.28
N GLU A 197 3.60 11.60 -1.59
CA GLU A 197 2.69 12.21 -2.57
C GLU A 197 1.24 11.76 -2.39
N LEU A 198 1.01 10.56 -1.88
CA LEU A 198 -0.34 10.03 -1.62
C LEU A 198 -0.94 10.45 -0.27
N LEU A 199 -0.14 11.05 0.63
CA LEU A 199 -0.66 11.48 1.95
C LEU A 199 -1.77 12.53 1.84
N PRO A 200 -1.66 13.63 1.07
CA PRO A 200 -2.67 14.69 1.02
C PRO A 200 -4.09 14.16 0.86
N ASP A 201 -4.32 13.26 -0.10
CA ASP A 201 -5.64 12.76 -0.49
C ASP A 201 -6.07 11.44 0.18
N SER A 202 -5.26 10.94 1.11
CA SER A 202 -5.56 9.71 1.84
C SER A 202 -6.66 9.89 2.90
N ASN A 203 -7.61 8.94 2.93
CA ASN A 203 -8.55 8.78 4.04
C ASN A 203 -7.84 8.27 5.32
N ILE A 204 -8.52 8.26 6.46
CA ILE A 204 -7.92 7.93 7.77
C ILE A 204 -7.18 6.59 7.74
N SER A 205 -7.82 5.51 7.25
CA SER A 205 -7.22 4.18 7.23
C SER A 205 -6.01 4.09 6.30
N LYS A 206 -6.09 4.66 5.09
CA LYS A 206 -4.95 4.71 4.16
C LYS A 206 -3.82 5.57 4.73
N CYS A 207 -4.14 6.71 5.33
CA CYS A 207 -3.17 7.63 5.91
C CYS A 207 -2.33 6.95 7.00
N GLU A 208 -2.97 6.21 7.92
CA GLU A 208 -2.26 5.48 8.97
C GLU A 208 -1.29 4.45 8.39
N LYS A 209 -1.74 3.66 7.40
CA LYS A 209 -0.89 2.66 6.73
C LYS A 209 0.29 3.30 6.00
N ILE A 210 0.05 4.36 5.24
CA ILE A 210 1.08 5.12 4.52
C ILE A 210 2.10 5.70 5.51
N MET A 211 1.64 6.31 6.60
CA MET A 211 2.54 6.86 7.62
C MET A 211 3.37 5.76 8.30
N GLU A 212 2.79 4.58 8.60
CA GLU A 212 3.56 3.48 9.19
C GLU A 212 4.62 2.95 8.21
N LEU A 213 4.30 2.85 6.91
CA LEU A 213 5.28 2.51 5.88
C LEU A 213 6.43 3.53 5.83
N ILE A 214 6.13 4.84 5.77
CA ILE A 214 7.15 5.89 5.80
C ILE A 214 8.00 5.76 7.07
N LYS A 215 7.38 5.52 8.23
CA LYS A 215 8.10 5.32 9.49
C LYS A 215 9.06 4.13 9.40
N LEU A 216 8.64 3.00 8.83
CA LEU A 216 9.49 1.81 8.67
C LEU A 216 10.69 2.12 7.76
N LEU A 217 10.46 2.82 6.65
CA LEU A 217 11.51 3.20 5.71
C LEU A 217 12.51 4.19 6.34
N CYS A 218 12.05 5.15 7.15
CA CYS A 218 12.92 6.08 7.87
C CYS A 218 13.75 5.45 9.01
N GLU A 219 13.57 4.16 9.31
CA GLU A 219 14.52 3.42 10.16
C GLU A 219 15.86 3.19 9.45
N CYS A 220 15.89 3.23 8.11
CA CYS A 220 17.08 3.20 7.27
C CYS A 220 17.62 4.61 7.00
N ALA A 221 18.93 4.76 6.80
CA ALA A 221 19.53 6.08 6.54
C ALA A 221 19.09 6.66 5.19
N GLU A 222 18.99 5.80 4.18
CA GLU A 222 18.54 6.07 2.83
C GLU A 222 17.08 6.54 2.82
N GLY A 223 16.23 5.94 3.66
CA GLY A 223 14.83 6.34 3.80
C GLY A 223 14.70 7.73 4.43
N ARG A 224 15.53 8.05 5.44
CA ARG A 224 15.57 9.41 6.03
C ARG A 224 16.06 10.45 5.03
N LEU A 225 17.10 10.11 4.26
CA LEU A 225 17.64 10.99 3.22
C LEU A 225 16.55 11.29 2.18
N GLY A 226 15.95 10.26 1.58
CA GLY A 226 14.88 10.44 0.60
C GLY A 226 13.67 11.20 1.15
N PHE A 227 13.33 11.01 2.43
CA PHE A 227 12.20 11.71 3.05
C PHE A 227 12.46 13.22 3.19
N VAL A 228 13.67 13.59 3.59
CA VAL A 228 14.10 14.99 3.74
C VAL A 228 14.25 15.68 2.38
N GLU A 229 14.71 14.95 1.35
CA GLU A 229 14.93 15.52 0.01
C GLU A 229 13.64 15.75 -0.80
N HIS A 230 12.56 15.01 -0.52
CA HIS A 230 11.30 15.08 -1.29
C HIS A 230 10.60 16.46 -1.25
N GLY A 231 10.93 17.32 -0.28
CA GLY A 231 10.39 18.67 -0.16
C GLY A 231 8.97 18.76 0.41
N LEU A 232 8.13 17.73 0.23
CA LEU A 232 6.81 17.64 0.88
C LEU A 232 6.81 16.80 2.15
N GLY A 233 7.88 16.04 2.43
CA GLY A 233 7.91 15.06 3.54
C GLY A 233 7.54 15.67 4.90
N ILE A 234 8.25 16.72 5.32
CA ILE A 234 8.02 17.38 6.61
C ILE A 234 6.63 18.03 6.67
N ALA A 235 6.23 18.71 5.60
CA ALA A 235 4.93 19.36 5.51
C ALA A 235 3.78 18.35 5.59
N ALA A 236 3.86 17.24 4.85
CA ALA A 236 2.85 16.20 4.79
C ALA A 236 2.65 15.53 6.16
N ILE A 237 3.74 15.11 6.83
CA ILE A 237 3.67 14.50 8.16
C ILE A 237 3.17 15.50 9.20
N SER A 238 3.70 16.73 9.20
CA SER A 238 3.27 17.77 10.13
C SER A 238 1.79 18.10 9.96
N LYS A 239 1.26 18.10 8.73
CA LYS A 239 -0.17 18.34 8.45
C LYS A 239 -1.07 17.22 8.98
N LYS A 240 -0.63 15.95 8.93
CA LYS A 240 -1.45 14.81 9.38
C LYS A 240 -1.43 14.64 10.90
N MET A 241 -0.39 15.08 11.60
CA MET A 241 -0.36 15.10 13.07
C MET A 241 -1.52 15.91 13.66
N LEU A 242 -2.19 15.37 14.68
CA LEU A 242 -3.36 15.94 15.38
C LEU A 242 -4.63 16.13 14.54
N ASN A 243 -4.60 15.83 13.24
CA ASN A 243 -5.71 16.09 12.33
C ASN A 243 -6.37 14.82 11.76
N VAL A 244 -5.82 13.63 12.05
CA VAL A 244 -6.29 12.36 11.48
C VAL A 244 -6.77 11.42 12.58
N SER A 245 -5.85 10.98 13.44
CA SER A 245 -6.12 10.07 14.56
C SER A 245 -4.99 10.12 15.59
N ASP A 246 -5.22 9.52 16.76
CA ASP A 246 -4.18 9.32 17.76
C ASP A 246 -3.06 8.42 17.25
N CYS A 247 -3.41 7.39 16.46
CA CYS A 247 -2.44 6.49 15.85
C CYS A 247 -1.53 7.25 14.88
N ALA A 248 -2.11 7.98 13.93
CA ALA A 248 -1.38 8.82 12.97
C ALA A 248 -0.50 9.85 13.69
N THR A 249 -0.99 10.45 14.78
CA THR A 249 -0.20 11.39 15.59
C THR A 249 1.00 10.72 16.25
N LYS A 250 0.82 9.53 16.84
CA LYS A 250 1.93 8.74 17.42
C LYS A 250 2.97 8.38 16.36
N ILE A 251 2.53 7.99 15.15
CA ILE A 251 3.42 7.64 14.04
C ILE A 251 4.16 8.89 13.53
N GLY A 252 3.47 10.02 13.35
CA GLY A 252 4.06 11.28 12.92
C GLY A 252 5.17 11.76 13.86
N VAL A 253 4.95 11.68 15.18
CA VAL A 253 6.01 11.98 16.17
C VAL A 253 7.18 11.00 16.07
N LYS A 254 6.94 9.71 15.81
CA LYS A 254 8.03 8.73 15.61
C LYS A 254 8.85 9.05 14.36
N ILE A 255 8.21 9.45 13.26
CA ILE A 255 8.91 9.87 12.03
C ILE A 255 9.78 11.10 12.32
N LEU A 256 9.20 12.16 12.91
CA LEU A 256 9.97 13.35 13.27
C LEU A 256 11.10 13.04 14.24
N TRP A 257 10.90 12.13 15.19
CA TRP A 257 11.97 11.67 16.08
C TRP A 257 13.10 10.98 15.30
N LEU A 258 12.78 10.07 14.37
CA LEU A 258 13.77 9.40 13.53
C LEU A 258 14.56 10.39 12.66
N ILE A 259 13.95 11.49 12.21
CA ILE A 259 14.67 12.53 11.47
C ILE A 259 15.53 13.38 12.42
N CYS A 260 14.94 13.91 13.49
CA CYS A 260 15.60 14.82 14.42
C CYS A 260 16.73 14.16 15.23
N ASN A 261 16.67 12.86 15.47
CA ASN A 261 17.67 12.14 16.27
C ASN A 261 18.97 11.85 15.49
N PHE A 262 19.03 12.15 14.20
CA PHE A 262 20.18 11.86 13.33
C PHE A 262 20.73 13.12 12.65
N HIS A 263 20.91 14.19 13.42
CA HIS A 263 21.57 15.45 13.00
C HIS A 263 20.97 16.02 11.69
N PRO A 264 19.69 16.41 11.69
CA PRO A 264 19.06 16.98 10.51
C PRO A 264 19.75 18.29 10.07
N PRO A 265 19.82 18.58 8.76
CA PRO A 265 20.23 19.89 8.27
C PRO A 265 19.34 21.00 8.84
N GLU A 266 19.89 22.22 8.97
CA GLU A 266 19.15 23.38 9.53
C GLU A 266 17.84 23.67 8.77
N ARG A 267 17.86 23.52 7.44
CA ARG A 267 16.67 23.61 6.59
C ARG A 267 15.51 22.71 7.08
N VAL A 268 15.80 21.48 7.51
CA VAL A 268 14.77 20.56 7.98
C VAL A 268 14.17 21.04 9.29
N LEU A 269 15.00 21.59 10.18
CA LEU A 269 14.51 22.18 11.44
C LEU A 269 13.60 23.38 11.15
N GLU A 270 14.00 24.25 10.22
CA GLU A 270 13.17 25.36 9.75
C GLU A 270 11.82 24.87 9.19
N GLU A 271 11.83 23.87 8.31
CA GLU A 271 10.61 23.28 7.74
C GLU A 271 9.67 22.73 8.84
N ILE A 272 10.21 22.02 9.85
CA ILE A 272 9.40 21.49 10.97
C ILE A 272 8.72 22.64 11.72
N LEU A 273 9.39 23.78 11.87
CA LEU A 273 8.83 24.96 12.51
C LEU A 273 7.76 25.63 11.62
N VAL A 274 8.10 25.93 10.37
CA VAL A 274 7.24 26.63 9.40
C VAL A 274 5.95 25.86 9.13
N PHE A 275 6.02 24.53 8.98
CA PHE A 275 4.83 23.69 8.79
C PHE A 275 4.10 23.34 10.10
N GLY A 276 4.46 24.01 11.21
CA GLY A 276 3.77 23.93 12.49
C GLY A 276 3.97 22.62 13.25
N GLY A 277 4.97 21.80 12.88
CA GLY A 277 5.33 20.58 13.59
C GLY A 277 5.71 20.87 15.05
N VAL A 278 6.50 21.92 15.30
CA VAL A 278 6.87 22.36 16.66
C VAL A 278 5.63 22.72 17.48
N LYS A 279 4.74 23.57 16.95
CA LYS A 279 3.50 23.96 17.63
C LYS A 279 2.63 22.75 18.00
N LYS A 280 2.48 21.78 17.10
CA LYS A 280 1.71 20.56 17.36
C LYS A 280 2.36 19.67 18.41
N MET A 281 3.69 19.56 18.40
CA MET A 281 4.44 18.86 19.44
C MET A 281 4.24 19.50 20.81
N VAL A 282 4.22 20.84 20.91
CA VAL A 282 3.92 21.56 22.16
C VAL A 282 2.50 21.28 22.63
N ALA A 283 1.52 21.32 21.74
CA ALA A 283 0.13 21.01 22.07
C ALA A 283 0.00 19.60 22.67
N LEU A 284 0.77 18.61 22.17
CA LEU A 284 0.79 17.26 22.73
C LEU A 284 1.29 17.20 24.18
N LEU A 285 2.17 18.11 24.60
CA LEU A 285 2.67 18.14 25.99
C LEU A 285 1.62 18.65 26.99
N HIS A 286 0.66 19.45 26.52
CA HIS A 286 -0.41 20.02 27.35
C HIS A 286 -1.59 19.07 27.56
N ILE A 287 -1.70 18.01 26.76
CA ILE A 287 -2.67 16.94 27.02
C ILE A 287 -2.30 16.26 28.34
N ASP A 288 -3.25 15.76 29.12
CA ASP A 288 -2.95 15.03 30.36
C ASP A 288 -2.34 13.64 30.11
N GLY A 289 -1.65 13.09 31.11
CA GLY A 289 -1.12 11.72 31.12
C GLY A 289 0.31 11.56 30.54
N ARG A 290 1.09 10.60 31.06
CA ARG A 290 2.41 10.27 30.50
C ARG A 290 2.28 9.33 29.30
N SER A 291 3.12 9.51 28.29
CA SER A 291 3.21 8.57 27.17
C SER A 291 4.59 8.60 26.50
N SER A 292 4.98 7.48 25.88
CA SER A 292 6.22 7.36 25.12
C SER A 292 6.30 8.31 23.91
N THR A 293 5.16 8.86 23.47
CA THR A 293 5.07 9.90 22.46
C THR A 293 5.53 11.25 23.02
N LYS A 294 5.04 11.63 24.21
CA LYS A 294 5.45 12.87 24.89
C LYS A 294 6.94 12.83 25.25
N ASP A 295 7.44 11.68 25.69
CA ASP A 295 8.87 11.53 25.98
C ASP A 295 9.75 11.80 24.74
N LYS A 296 9.33 11.36 23.55
CA LYS A 296 10.03 11.68 22.29
C LYS A 296 9.94 13.15 21.96
N VAL A 297 8.76 13.76 22.13
CA VAL A 297 8.58 15.20 21.92
C VAL A 297 9.53 16.01 22.80
N VAL A 298 9.58 15.73 24.10
CA VAL A 298 10.49 16.41 25.03
C VAL A 298 11.94 16.26 24.59
N LYS A 299 12.36 15.07 24.15
CA LYS A 299 13.72 14.84 23.64
C LYS A 299 14.01 15.66 22.38
N ILE A 300 13.09 15.68 21.41
CA ILE A 300 13.23 16.49 20.18
C ILE A 300 13.41 17.97 20.54
N LEU A 301 12.55 18.50 21.41
CA LEU A 301 12.60 19.89 21.84
C LEU A 301 13.89 20.22 22.58
N LYS A 302 14.40 19.32 23.42
CA LYS A 302 15.70 19.50 24.09
C LYS A 302 16.88 19.50 23.11
N LEU A 303 16.83 18.65 22.09
CA LEU A 303 17.89 18.56 21.07
C LEU A 303 17.96 19.82 20.19
N HIS A 304 16.80 20.35 19.77
CA HIS A 304 16.74 21.37 18.71
C HIS A 304 16.12 22.71 19.14
N GLY A 305 15.72 22.83 20.40
CA GLY A 305 15.05 24.02 20.92
C GLY A 305 15.88 25.29 20.79
N SER A 306 17.21 25.21 20.93
CA SER A 306 18.12 26.34 20.75
C SER A 306 18.13 26.87 19.31
N SER A 307 18.04 25.98 18.32
CA SER A 307 17.94 26.34 16.90
C SER A 307 16.62 27.03 16.59
N TRP A 308 15.51 26.48 17.09
CA TRP A 308 14.18 27.04 16.83
C TRP A 308 13.91 28.38 17.53
N ARG A 309 14.53 28.63 18.68
CA ARG A 309 14.42 29.92 19.41
C ARG A 309 14.81 31.14 18.60
N ARG A 310 15.66 30.98 17.58
CA ARG A 310 16.13 32.07 16.74
C ARG A 310 15.03 32.62 15.82
N TYR A 311 13.95 31.87 15.64
CA TYR A 311 12.86 32.22 14.74
C TYR A 311 11.73 32.92 15.51
N THR A 312 11.17 33.97 14.92
CA THR A 312 10.10 34.79 15.51
C THR A 312 8.78 34.02 15.69
N CYS A 313 8.57 32.95 14.92
CA CYS A 313 7.41 32.07 15.01
C CYS A 313 7.56 30.94 16.04
N PHE A 314 8.64 30.94 16.83
CA PHE A 314 8.82 29.98 17.92
C PHE A 314 7.76 30.17 19.03
N PRO A 315 7.05 29.12 19.46
CA PRO A 315 6.04 29.24 20.51
C PRO A 315 6.66 29.74 21.82
N ASN A 316 6.17 30.85 22.37
CA ASN A 316 6.69 31.44 23.61
C ASN A 316 6.48 30.50 24.82
N GLU A 317 5.46 29.65 24.77
CA GLU A 317 5.08 28.68 25.79
C GLU A 317 6.16 27.58 25.98
N LEU A 318 7.11 27.45 25.05
CA LEU A 318 8.23 26.50 25.15
C LEU A 318 9.38 26.97 26.06
N LYS A 319 9.42 28.25 26.45
CA LYS A 319 10.50 28.76 27.31
C LYS A 319 10.55 28.03 28.65
N ASP A 320 9.38 27.72 29.22
CA ASP A 320 9.24 27.07 30.52
C ASP A 320 9.56 25.57 30.47
N TYR A 321 9.10 24.85 29.43
CA TYR A 321 9.32 23.40 29.26
C TYR A 321 10.78 23.01 29.03
N LEU A 322 11.58 23.93 28.48
CA LEU A 322 13.01 23.71 28.26
C LEU A 322 13.85 24.01 29.52
N GLY A 323 13.23 24.37 30.65
CA GLY A 323 13.93 24.75 31.88
C GLY A 323 14.67 26.08 31.71
N LEU A 324 14.12 27.00 30.90
CA LEU A 324 14.77 28.22 30.45
C LEU A 324 13.94 29.46 30.79
N GLY A 325 13.36 29.49 31.99
CA GLY A 325 13.18 30.70 32.80
C GLY A 325 14.15 30.59 33.98
N SER A 326 15.05 31.54 34.27
CA SER A 326 15.10 32.96 33.97
C SER A 326 16.56 33.40 33.83
N ASP A 327 16.95 33.98 32.70
CA ASP A 327 18.00 35.00 32.68
C ASP A 327 17.30 36.35 32.44
N SER A 328 17.14 37.06 33.57
CA SER A 328 16.72 38.43 33.83
C SER A 328 16.36 39.36 32.66
N SER A 329 15.18 39.99 32.77
CA SER A 329 15.05 41.45 32.96
C SER A 329 13.75 41.75 33.71
#